data_AF-A0A1I2W8R7-F1
#
_entry.id   AF-A0A1I2W8R7-F1
#
_cell.length_a   1.000
_cell.length_b   1.000
_cell.length_c   1.000
_cell.angle_alpha   90.00
_cell.angle_beta   90.00
_cell.angle_gamma   90.00
#
_symmetry.space_group_name_H-M   'P 1'
#
loop_
_entity.id
_entity.type
_entity.pdbx_description
1 polymer ?
#
loop_
_entity_poly.entity_id
_entity_poly.type
_entity_poly.pdbx_seq_one_letter_code
_entity_poly.pdbx_strand_id
1 'polypeptide(L)'
;MRYVVFLAAMAAQAASAAAPGANARAPTLAEQRSFEQFMQRTAPGTPVPPLRLELSRDGKKWIASASTDAAPVRLVLPLCRVSRTRYTQQADDSWRGETSQHVWIHHTTNCGMPPATMAELRAPLAEIDMLRLIQAQGELLQRARLLMAGNTNCAPTRSRSFQLRALGRSKDGMFLLGYESDIGSKADITVRQARAELVAWNVNCP
;
A
#
# COMPACT_ATOMS: atom_id res chain seq x y z
N MET A 1 -42.95 35.41 -38.61
CA MET A 1 -42.87 34.90 -37.23
C MET A 1 -42.99 33.37 -37.28
N ARG A 2 -41.89 32.66 -37.08
CA ARG A 2 -41.85 31.19 -36.96
C ARG A 2 -40.96 30.88 -35.75
N TYR A 3 -41.57 30.42 -34.68
CA TYR A 3 -40.89 29.86 -33.51
C TYR A 3 -41.02 28.34 -33.60
N VAL A 4 -39.91 27.60 -33.63
CA VAL A 4 -39.87 26.22 -33.09
C VAL A 4 -38.49 25.93 -32.49
N VAL A 5 -38.43 26.07 -31.16
CA VAL A 5 -37.86 25.19 -30.13
C VAL A 5 -36.56 24.42 -30.47
N PHE A 6 -35.45 24.86 -29.87
CA PHE A 6 -34.26 24.04 -29.63
C PHE A 6 -34.52 23.06 -28.47
N LEU A 7 -34.52 21.76 -28.74
CA LEU A 7 -34.47 20.71 -27.72
C LEU A 7 -33.01 20.44 -27.35
N ALA A 8 -32.60 20.92 -26.17
CA ALA A 8 -31.33 20.60 -25.55
C ALA A 8 -31.38 19.15 -25.02
N ALA A 9 -30.57 18.25 -25.60
CA ALA A 9 -30.36 16.92 -25.06
C ALA A 9 -29.29 16.97 -23.96
N MET A 10 -29.71 16.96 -22.70
CA MET A 10 -28.83 16.74 -21.56
C MET A 10 -28.63 15.24 -21.29
N ALA A 11 -27.36 14.85 -21.38
CA ALA A 11 -26.59 13.83 -20.66
C ALA A 11 -27.31 12.73 -19.85
N ALA A 12 -26.87 11.50 -20.11
CA ALA A 12 -26.57 10.53 -19.05
C ALA A 12 -25.37 9.66 -19.48
N GLN A 13 -24.14 10.16 -19.28
CA GLN A 13 -22.98 9.28 -19.21
C GLN A 13 -23.09 8.49 -17.89
N ALA A 14 -23.63 7.28 -17.98
CA ALA A 14 -23.49 6.31 -16.92
C ALA A 14 -22.00 5.92 -16.85
N ALA A 15 -21.31 6.45 -15.84
CA ALA A 15 -19.99 5.99 -15.46
C ALA A 15 -20.10 4.50 -15.12
N SER A 16 -19.48 3.65 -15.95
CA SER A 16 -19.31 2.24 -15.64
C SER A 16 -18.40 2.11 -14.42
N ALA A 17 -19.01 2.03 -13.23
CA ALA A 17 -18.32 1.59 -12.04
C ALA A 17 -17.86 0.16 -12.29
N ALA A 18 -16.53 -0.04 -12.35
CA ALA A 18 -15.94 -1.36 -12.36
C ALA A 18 -16.56 -2.18 -11.22
N ALA A 19 -17.11 -3.35 -11.56
CA ALA A 19 -17.72 -4.24 -10.58
C ALA A 19 -16.71 -4.48 -9.45
N PRO A 20 -17.07 -4.21 -8.18
CA PRO A 20 -16.19 -4.53 -7.07
C PRO A 20 -15.94 -6.04 -7.11
N GLY A 21 -14.67 -6.45 -7.06
CA GLY A 21 -14.32 -7.87 -6.98
C GLY A 21 -15.03 -8.53 -5.80
N ALA A 22 -15.14 -9.87 -5.80
CA ALA A 22 -15.92 -10.65 -4.82
C ALA A 22 -15.64 -10.34 -3.32
N ASN A 23 -14.56 -9.62 -3.02
CA ASN A 23 -14.15 -9.22 -1.67
C ASN A 23 -14.31 -7.72 -1.39
N ALA A 24 -15.07 -6.97 -2.20
CA ALA A 24 -15.33 -5.56 -2.01
C ALA A 24 -16.84 -5.26 -2.08
N ARG A 25 -17.30 -4.35 -1.21
CA ARG A 25 -18.69 -3.86 -1.25
C ARG A 25 -18.77 -2.34 -1.14
N ALA A 26 -19.90 -1.79 -1.56
CA ALA A 26 -20.19 -0.39 -1.32
C ALA A 26 -20.38 -0.11 0.18
N PRO A 27 -19.87 1.03 0.69
CA PRO A 27 -20.15 1.45 2.06
C PRO A 27 -21.62 1.76 2.27
N THR A 28 -22.17 1.37 3.41
CA THR A 28 -23.51 1.77 3.83
C THR A 28 -23.55 3.25 4.22
N LEU A 29 -24.75 3.83 4.23
CA LEU A 29 -24.93 5.22 4.66
C LEU A 29 -24.53 5.45 6.12
N ALA A 30 -24.74 4.46 7.00
CA ALA A 30 -24.35 4.55 8.40
C ALA A 30 -22.83 4.61 8.56
N GLU A 31 -22.09 3.77 7.82
CA GLU A 31 -20.62 3.75 7.82
C GLU A 31 -20.03 5.05 7.25
N GLN A 32 -20.62 5.59 6.18
CA GLN A 32 -20.19 6.86 5.60
C GLN A 32 -20.36 8.00 6.61
N ARG A 33 -21.55 8.10 7.22
CA ARG A 33 -21.85 9.15 8.21
C ARG A 33 -20.98 9.04 9.46
N SER A 34 -20.73 7.82 9.96
CA SER A 34 -19.87 7.63 11.13
C SER A 34 -18.44 8.08 10.85
N PHE A 35 -17.93 7.79 9.64
CA PHE A 35 -16.61 8.22 9.22
C PHE A 35 -16.52 9.74 9.01
N GLU A 36 -17.52 10.35 8.37
CA GLU A 36 -17.60 11.80 8.20
C GLU A 36 -17.58 12.53 9.56
N GLN A 37 -18.37 12.06 10.52
CA GLN A 37 -18.38 12.61 11.89
C GLN A 37 -17.03 12.45 12.61
N PHE A 38 -16.33 11.34 12.36
CA PHE A 38 -14.98 11.16 12.87
C PHE A 38 -13.99 12.16 12.25
N MET A 39 -14.04 12.36 10.93
CA MET A 39 -13.16 13.28 10.21
C MET A 39 -13.42 14.74 10.59
N GLN A 40 -14.69 15.14 10.75
CA GLN A 40 -15.04 16.49 11.21
C GLN A 40 -14.44 16.82 12.59
N ARG A 41 -14.32 15.81 13.47
CA ARG A 41 -13.75 15.99 14.81
C ARG A 41 -12.22 15.98 14.82
N THR A 42 -11.60 15.13 14.00
CA THR A 42 -10.15 14.88 14.06
C THR A 42 -9.33 15.69 13.06
N ALA A 43 -9.93 16.09 11.93
CA ALA A 43 -9.28 16.85 10.87
C ALA A 43 -10.27 17.86 10.24
N PRO A 44 -10.76 18.85 11.02
CA PRO A 44 -11.76 19.80 10.54
C PRO A 44 -11.25 20.56 9.30
N GLY A 45 -12.11 20.71 8.29
CA GLY A 45 -11.79 21.38 7.03
C GLY A 45 -11.01 20.53 6.02
N THR A 46 -10.60 19.30 6.38
CA THR A 46 -9.99 18.37 5.43
C THR A 46 -11.08 17.63 4.63
N PRO A 47 -10.96 17.51 3.31
CA PRO A 47 -11.88 16.70 2.51
C PRO A 47 -11.93 15.25 3.02
N VAL A 48 -13.14 14.71 3.18
CA VAL A 48 -13.33 13.33 3.64
C VAL A 48 -12.88 12.36 2.55
N PRO A 49 -11.91 11.48 2.80
CA PRO A 49 -11.45 10.52 1.80
C PRO A 49 -12.53 9.47 1.50
N PRO A 50 -12.51 8.89 0.29
CA PRO A 50 -13.49 7.86 -0.08
C PRO A 50 -13.32 6.62 0.80
N LEU A 51 -14.45 6.15 1.34
CA LEU A 51 -14.50 4.95 2.16
C LEU A 51 -14.58 3.68 1.28
N ARG A 52 -13.83 2.65 1.65
CA ARG A 52 -13.80 1.34 0.98
C ARG A 52 -14.05 0.23 1.98
N LEU A 53 -14.82 -0.78 1.59
CA LEU A 53 -15.04 -1.96 2.40
C LEU A 53 -14.49 -3.18 1.73
N GLU A 54 -13.59 -3.85 2.44
CA GLU A 54 -12.94 -5.07 2.00
C GLU A 54 -13.24 -6.18 3.00
N LEU A 55 -13.44 -7.39 2.48
CA LEU A 55 -13.58 -8.55 3.34
C LEU A 55 -12.23 -8.86 3.99
N SER A 56 -12.26 -9.13 5.29
CA SER A 56 -11.08 -9.52 6.06
C SER A 56 -10.44 -10.78 5.51
N ARG A 57 -9.15 -11.00 5.81
CA ARG A 57 -8.40 -12.16 5.30
C ARG A 57 -9.00 -13.50 5.72
N ASP A 58 -9.68 -13.57 6.86
CA ASP A 58 -10.38 -14.76 7.34
C ASP A 58 -11.78 -14.93 6.70
N GLY A 59 -12.21 -13.98 5.87
CA GLY A 59 -13.48 -14.03 5.13
C GLY A 59 -14.72 -13.75 6.00
N LYS A 60 -14.54 -13.38 7.27
CA LYS A 60 -15.63 -13.34 8.25
C LYS A 60 -16.15 -11.94 8.56
N LYS A 61 -15.36 -10.89 8.30
CA LYS A 61 -15.67 -9.52 8.71
C LYS A 61 -15.44 -8.55 7.58
N TRP A 62 -16.32 -7.58 7.43
CA TRP A 62 -16.06 -6.43 6.56
C TRP A 62 -15.22 -5.41 7.33
N ILE A 63 -14.15 -4.93 6.69
CA ILE A 63 -13.28 -3.89 7.24
C ILE A 63 -13.52 -2.63 6.43
N ALA A 64 -14.07 -1.61 7.07
CA ALA A 64 -14.18 -0.28 6.48
C ALA A 64 -12.87 0.48 6.66
N SER A 65 -12.31 0.96 5.55
CA SER A 65 -11.08 1.74 5.57
C SER A 65 -11.09 2.87 4.55
N ALA A 66 -10.41 3.95 4.89
CA ALA A 66 -10.12 5.05 3.99
C ALA A 66 -8.63 5.39 4.06
N SER A 67 -8.10 6.08 3.07
CA SER A 67 -6.69 6.53 3.10
C SER A 67 -6.55 7.91 2.50
N THR A 68 -5.67 8.70 3.11
CA THR A 68 -5.26 10.02 2.61
C THR A 68 -3.76 10.02 2.47
N ASP A 69 -3.29 10.63 1.40
CA ASP A 69 -1.88 10.85 1.14
C ASP A 69 -1.57 12.33 1.31
N ALA A 70 -0.53 12.64 2.07
CA ALA A 70 0.05 13.97 2.07
C ALA A 70 0.67 14.29 0.69
N ALA A 71 1.08 15.54 0.49
CA ALA A 71 1.82 15.91 -0.70
C ALA A 71 3.12 15.08 -0.80
N PRO A 72 3.36 14.35 -1.91
CA PRO A 72 4.59 13.63 -2.14
C PRO A 72 5.82 14.54 -2.09
N VAL A 73 6.86 14.10 -1.39
CA VAL A 73 8.13 14.81 -1.26
C VAL A 73 9.21 14.04 -2.02
N ARG A 74 9.98 14.78 -2.80
CA ARG A 74 11.19 14.26 -3.43
C ARG A 74 12.31 14.20 -2.40
N LEU A 75 12.97 13.05 -2.33
CA LEU A 75 14.19 12.87 -1.55
C LEU A 75 15.39 13.13 -2.49
N VAL A 76 16.22 12.13 -2.73
CA VAL A 76 17.19 12.12 -3.84
C VAL A 76 16.56 11.61 -5.13
N LEU A 77 16.91 12.10 -6.33
CA LEU A 77 16.46 11.47 -7.59
C LEU A 77 17.03 10.03 -7.70
N PRO A 78 16.21 8.99 -8.00
CA PRO A 78 14.79 9.00 -8.38
C PRO A 78 13.81 8.63 -7.25
N LEU A 79 14.20 8.75 -5.99
CA LEU A 79 13.43 8.36 -4.81
C LEU A 79 12.40 9.43 -4.39
N CYS A 80 11.16 8.98 -4.19
CA CYS A 80 10.04 9.77 -3.69
C CYS A 80 9.51 9.17 -2.38
N ARG A 81 8.92 10.02 -1.54
CA ARG A 81 8.29 9.63 -0.27
C ARG A 81 6.92 10.28 -0.13
N VAL A 82 5.99 9.56 0.49
CA VAL A 82 4.69 10.09 0.92
C VAL A 82 4.35 9.60 2.31
N SER A 83 3.67 10.46 3.07
CA SER A 83 3.03 10.08 4.32
C SER A 83 1.59 9.70 4.01
N ARG A 84 1.20 8.45 4.30
CA ARG A 84 -0.16 7.96 4.14
C ARG A 84 -0.80 7.79 5.50
N THR A 85 -1.96 8.38 5.71
CA THR A 85 -2.80 8.09 6.87
C THR A 85 -3.93 7.18 6.44
N ARG A 86 -3.95 5.96 7.00
CA ARG A 86 -5.02 5.00 6.82
C ARG A 86 -5.96 5.07 8.02
N TYR A 87 -7.24 5.23 7.73
CA TYR A 87 -8.30 5.16 8.71
C TYR A 87 -8.95 3.80 8.65
N THR A 88 -9.10 3.12 9.79
CA THR A 88 -9.75 1.81 9.87
C THR A 88 -10.80 1.82 10.98
N GLN A 89 -11.97 1.29 10.66
CA GLN A 89 -13.00 1.02 11.66
C GLN A 89 -12.55 -0.17 12.52
N GLN A 90 -12.60 0.03 13.83
CA GLN A 90 -12.28 -0.96 14.84
C GLN A 90 -13.51 -1.82 15.16
N ALA A 91 -13.31 -2.89 15.93
CA ALA A 91 -14.39 -3.82 16.30
C ALA A 91 -15.45 -3.19 17.22
N ASP A 92 -15.14 -2.08 17.89
CA ASP A 92 -16.03 -1.30 18.75
C ASP A 92 -16.71 -0.13 18.00
N ASP A 93 -16.69 -0.16 16.66
CA ASP A 93 -17.18 0.89 15.76
C ASP A 93 -16.46 2.25 15.89
N SER A 94 -15.37 2.31 16.65
CA SER A 94 -14.50 3.47 16.68
C SER A 94 -13.61 3.53 15.44
N TRP A 95 -13.17 4.73 15.07
CA TRP A 95 -12.23 4.94 13.99
C TRP A 95 -10.84 5.22 14.52
N ARG A 96 -9.83 4.59 13.91
CA ARG A 96 -8.41 4.83 14.21
C ARG A 96 -7.69 5.30 12.95
N GLY A 97 -6.93 6.39 13.07
CA GLY A 97 -6.00 6.84 12.05
C GLY A 97 -4.58 6.37 12.36
N GLU A 98 -3.94 5.69 11.41
CA GLU A 98 -2.55 5.26 11.50
C GLU A 98 -1.77 5.85 10.33
N THR A 99 -0.66 6.50 10.65
CA THR A 99 0.20 7.15 9.66
C THR A 99 1.44 6.33 9.42
N SER A 100 1.74 6.03 8.16
CA SER A 100 2.96 5.35 7.74
C SER A 100 3.62 6.05 6.56
N GLN A 101 4.94 5.91 6.48
CA GLN A 101 5.73 6.46 5.39
C GLN A 101 5.85 5.42 4.28
N HIS A 102 5.76 5.86 3.03
CA HIS A 102 5.96 5.00 1.87
C HIS A 102 6.92 5.64 0.89
N VAL A 103 7.67 4.80 0.17
CA VAL A 103 8.68 5.21 -0.79
C VAL A 103 8.55 4.47 -2.11
N TRP A 104 8.91 5.14 -3.21
CA TRP A 104 8.94 4.55 -4.54
C TRP A 104 9.95 5.26 -5.42
N ILE A 105 10.28 4.62 -6.56
CA ILE A 105 11.14 5.20 -7.59
C ILE A 105 10.27 5.88 -8.64
N HIS A 106 10.59 7.14 -8.94
CA HIS A 106 10.02 7.91 -10.04
C HIS A 106 11.07 8.83 -10.66
N HIS A 107 11.34 8.62 -11.96
CA HIS A 107 12.49 9.21 -12.66
C HIS A 107 12.30 10.65 -13.15
N THR A 108 11.09 11.19 -13.07
CA THR A 108 10.82 12.60 -13.43
C THR A 108 11.22 13.53 -12.28
N THR A 109 11.03 14.86 -12.44
CA THR A 109 11.37 15.88 -11.42
C THR A 109 10.27 16.10 -10.37
N ASN A 110 9.00 15.81 -10.67
CA ASN A 110 7.91 15.76 -9.70
C ASN A 110 7.70 14.32 -9.22
N CYS A 111 7.09 14.08 -8.06
CA CYS A 111 6.88 12.71 -7.59
C CYS A 111 5.63 12.03 -8.18
N GLY A 112 4.82 12.79 -8.91
CA GLY A 112 3.56 12.31 -9.48
C GLY A 112 2.57 11.83 -8.41
N MET A 113 1.59 11.04 -8.85
CA MET A 113 0.65 10.37 -7.96
C MET A 113 1.32 9.13 -7.34
N PRO A 114 1.18 8.89 -6.01
CA PRO A 114 1.71 7.70 -5.37
C PRO A 114 1.17 6.41 -6.02
N PRO A 115 2.04 5.48 -6.47
CA PRO A 115 1.60 4.24 -7.09
C PRO A 115 1.13 3.23 -6.04
N ALA A 116 0.30 2.26 -6.45
CA ALA A 116 -0.13 1.16 -5.58
C ALA A 116 1.01 0.20 -5.16
N THR A 117 2.17 0.29 -5.81
CA THR A 117 3.35 -0.56 -5.60
C THR A 117 4.42 0.08 -4.73
N MET A 118 4.14 1.22 -4.10
CA MET A 118 5.09 1.85 -3.18
C MET A 118 5.36 0.96 -1.96
N ALA A 119 6.58 1.02 -1.44
CA ALA A 119 7.01 0.23 -0.29
C ALA A 119 6.83 1.03 1.00
N GLU A 120 6.19 0.44 1.99
CA GLU A 120 6.07 1.00 3.34
C GLU A 120 7.43 0.98 4.06
N LEU A 121 7.77 2.08 4.72
CA LEU A 121 8.99 2.21 5.52
C LEU A 121 8.67 1.87 6.99
N ARG A 122 8.97 0.62 7.40
CA ARG A 122 8.72 0.10 8.76
C ARG A 122 9.77 0.53 9.78
N ALA A 123 10.91 1.05 9.34
CA ALA A 123 11.96 1.60 10.18
C ALA A 123 12.70 2.70 9.41
N PRO A 124 13.25 3.72 10.09
CA PRO A 124 14.03 4.76 9.41
C PRO A 124 15.24 4.14 8.70
N LEU A 125 15.42 4.50 7.43
CA LEU A 125 16.54 4.09 6.58
C LEU A 125 17.15 5.32 5.91
N ALA A 126 18.45 5.28 5.65
CA ALA A 126 19.10 6.31 4.84
C ALA A 126 18.57 6.27 3.40
N GLU A 127 18.50 7.43 2.74
CA GLU A 127 17.93 7.54 1.39
C GLU A 127 18.66 6.68 0.36
N ILE A 128 20.00 6.65 0.46
CA ILE A 128 20.83 5.82 -0.40
C ILE A 128 20.55 4.33 -0.19
N ASP A 129 20.30 3.89 1.04
CA ASP A 129 20.00 2.49 1.33
C ASP A 129 18.63 2.12 0.79
N MET A 130 17.61 2.98 0.96
CA MET A 130 16.29 2.77 0.39
C MET A 130 16.36 2.59 -1.13
N LEU A 131 17.10 3.47 -1.82
CA LEU A 131 17.30 3.38 -3.26
C LEU A 131 17.97 2.06 -3.66
N ARG A 132 19.07 1.69 -3.01
CA ARG A 132 19.80 0.44 -3.30
C ARG A 132 18.94 -0.80 -3.06
N LEU A 133 18.16 -0.84 -1.99
CA LEU A 133 17.27 -1.96 -1.67
C LEU A 133 16.15 -2.10 -2.69
N ILE A 134 15.51 -0.99 -3.10
CA ILE A 134 14.44 -1.02 -4.12
C ILE A 134 15.01 -1.42 -5.49
N GLN A 135 16.21 -0.95 -5.85
CA GLN A 135 16.83 -1.35 -7.11
C GLN A 135 17.23 -2.83 -7.10
N ALA A 136 17.75 -3.34 -5.98
CA ALA A 136 18.19 -4.73 -5.84
C ALA A 136 17.06 -5.72 -5.51
N GLN A 137 15.82 -5.28 -5.27
CA GLN A 137 14.75 -6.13 -4.74
C GLN A 137 14.48 -7.39 -5.57
N GLY A 138 14.48 -7.27 -6.91
CA GLY A 138 14.27 -8.43 -7.79
C GLY A 138 15.37 -9.48 -7.65
N GLU A 139 16.63 -9.06 -7.63
CA GLU A 139 17.78 -9.96 -7.47
C GLU A 139 17.81 -10.60 -6.07
N LEU A 140 17.55 -9.80 -5.04
CA LEU A 140 17.48 -10.26 -3.66
C LEU A 140 16.38 -11.31 -3.46
N LEU A 141 15.21 -11.11 -4.06
CA LEU A 141 14.13 -12.08 -4.03
C LEU A 141 14.52 -13.38 -4.73
N GLN A 142 15.19 -13.32 -5.90
CA GLN A 142 15.64 -14.52 -6.60
C GLN A 142 16.65 -15.32 -5.77
N ARG A 143 17.64 -14.65 -5.16
CA ARG A 143 18.61 -15.30 -4.28
C ARG A 143 17.93 -15.91 -3.05
N ALA A 144 16.95 -15.22 -2.46
CA ALA A 144 16.21 -15.71 -1.31
C ALA A 144 15.31 -16.91 -1.61
N ARG A 145 14.90 -17.16 -2.86
CA ARG A 145 14.12 -18.36 -3.20
C ARG A 145 14.86 -19.67 -2.88
N LEU A 146 16.20 -19.66 -2.94
CA LEU A 146 17.01 -20.78 -2.48
C LEU A 146 16.91 -20.98 -0.97
N LEU A 147 16.92 -19.88 -0.19
CA LEU A 147 16.71 -19.91 1.25
C LEU A 147 15.28 -20.40 1.60
N MET A 148 14.29 -20.00 0.81
CA MET A 148 12.90 -20.45 0.96
C MET A 148 12.77 -21.96 0.69
N ALA A 149 13.55 -22.52 -0.23
CA ALA A 149 13.50 -23.95 -0.54
C ALA A 149 13.98 -24.81 0.65
N GLY A 150 14.95 -24.30 1.43
CA GLY A 150 15.42 -24.94 2.67
C GLY A 150 14.59 -24.65 3.92
N ASN A 151 13.61 -23.74 3.85
CA ASN A 151 12.75 -23.38 4.97
C ASN A 151 11.35 -23.98 4.78
N THR A 152 11.00 -24.98 5.58
CA THR A 152 9.70 -25.66 5.51
C THR A 152 8.51 -24.73 5.70
N ASN A 153 8.64 -23.66 6.50
CA ASN A 153 7.59 -22.65 6.68
C ASN A 153 7.33 -21.84 5.40
N CYS A 154 8.34 -21.72 4.53
CA CYS A 154 8.22 -21.04 3.24
C CYS A 154 7.79 -21.97 2.09
N ALA A 155 7.73 -23.28 2.31
CA ALA A 155 7.43 -24.27 1.26
C ALA A 155 6.12 -24.00 0.49
N PRO A 156 5.00 -23.58 1.14
CA PRO A 156 3.73 -23.34 0.43
C PRO A 156 3.74 -22.12 -0.49
N THR A 157 4.66 -21.18 -0.26
CA THR A 157 4.64 -19.84 -0.87
C THR A 157 5.84 -19.58 -1.78
N ARG A 158 6.89 -20.41 -1.73
CA ARG A 158 8.17 -20.21 -2.45
C ARG A 158 8.07 -20.00 -3.97
N SER A 159 7.04 -20.54 -4.62
CA SER A 159 6.81 -20.41 -6.07
C SER A 159 5.89 -19.25 -6.45
N ARG A 160 5.39 -18.49 -5.48
CA ARG A 160 4.45 -17.41 -5.72
C ARG A 160 5.12 -16.17 -6.33
N SER A 161 4.29 -15.36 -6.94
CA SER A 161 4.67 -14.03 -7.41
C SER A 161 4.62 -13.08 -6.23
N PHE A 162 5.77 -12.50 -5.89
CA PHE A 162 5.91 -11.57 -4.77
C PHE A 162 6.13 -10.15 -5.27
N GLN A 163 5.54 -9.19 -4.58
CA GLN A 163 5.80 -7.76 -4.76
C GLN A 163 6.39 -7.19 -3.49
N LEU A 164 7.38 -6.30 -3.62
CA LEU A 164 7.92 -5.56 -2.49
C LEU A 164 6.82 -4.68 -1.90
N ARG A 165 6.56 -4.84 -0.61
CA ARG A 165 5.57 -4.07 0.14
C ARG A 165 6.17 -3.26 1.26
N ALA A 166 7.35 -3.63 1.76
CA ALA A 166 7.97 -2.93 2.88
C ALA A 166 9.49 -2.95 2.84
N LEU A 167 10.08 -1.91 3.42
CA LEU A 167 11.49 -1.77 3.74
C LEU A 167 11.63 -1.52 5.24
N GLY A 168 12.72 -1.99 5.85
CA GLY A 168 13.00 -1.67 7.23
C GLY A 168 14.29 -2.29 7.74
N ARG A 169 14.30 -2.55 9.05
CA ARG A 169 15.39 -3.23 9.76
C ARG A 169 14.85 -4.45 10.49
N SER A 170 15.64 -5.52 10.52
CA SER A 170 15.37 -6.65 11.41
C SER A 170 15.72 -6.28 12.86
N LYS A 171 15.34 -7.16 13.80
CA LYS A 171 15.73 -7.02 15.22
C LYS A 171 17.26 -6.97 15.42
N ASP A 172 18.00 -7.63 14.54
CA ASP A 172 19.48 -7.67 14.54
C ASP A 172 20.10 -6.48 13.79
N GLY A 173 19.30 -5.49 13.38
CA GLY A 173 19.78 -4.30 12.66
C GLY A 173 20.15 -4.53 11.19
N MET A 174 19.96 -5.74 10.64
CA MET A 174 20.09 -5.99 9.20
C MET A 174 18.99 -5.30 8.41
N PHE A 175 19.19 -5.06 7.12
CA PHE A 175 18.12 -4.56 6.27
C PHE A 175 17.02 -5.63 6.14
N LEU A 176 15.78 -5.17 5.98
CA LEU A 176 14.61 -6.02 5.83
C LEU A 176 13.84 -5.60 4.58
N LEU A 177 13.51 -6.56 3.72
CA LEU A 177 12.55 -6.39 2.63
C LEU A 177 11.35 -7.28 2.91
N GLY A 178 10.19 -6.66 3.08
CA GLY A 178 8.92 -7.36 3.25
C GLY A 178 8.19 -7.48 1.92
N TYR A 179 7.86 -8.71 1.55
CA TYR A 179 7.15 -9.05 0.33
C TYR A 179 5.76 -9.58 0.64
N GLU A 180 4.85 -9.37 -0.31
CA GLU A 180 3.52 -9.97 -0.29
C GLU A 180 3.22 -10.63 -1.63
N SER A 181 2.61 -11.81 -1.58
CA SER A 181 2.19 -12.54 -2.76
C SER A 181 0.82 -12.09 -3.29
N ASP A 182 0.48 -12.55 -4.48
CA ASP A 182 -0.84 -12.44 -5.09
C ASP A 182 -1.99 -12.97 -4.21
N ILE A 183 -1.72 -13.98 -3.38
CA ILE A 183 -2.69 -14.57 -2.45
C ILE A 183 -2.54 -14.04 -1.01
N GLY A 184 -1.77 -12.98 -0.79
CA GLY A 184 -1.61 -12.33 0.51
C GLY A 184 -0.66 -13.02 1.49
N SER A 185 0.11 -14.03 1.04
CA SER A 185 1.19 -14.61 1.84
C SER A 185 2.35 -13.65 1.96
N LYS A 186 3.06 -13.66 3.10
CA LYS A 186 4.17 -12.75 3.36
C LYS A 186 5.51 -13.47 3.33
N ALA A 187 6.54 -12.75 2.93
CA ALA A 187 7.91 -13.19 3.06
C ALA A 187 8.78 -12.00 3.48
N ASP A 188 9.42 -12.11 4.63
CA ASP A 188 10.36 -11.13 5.14
C ASP A 188 11.78 -11.63 4.88
N ILE A 189 12.54 -10.91 4.06
CA ILE A 189 13.90 -11.24 3.68
C ILE A 189 14.85 -10.32 4.43
N THR A 190 15.74 -10.88 5.24
CA THR A 190 16.83 -10.10 5.83
C THR A 190 17.99 -10.02 4.85
N VAL A 191 18.59 -8.84 4.77
CA VAL A 191 19.64 -8.53 3.82
C VAL A 191 20.85 -8.00 4.57
N ARG A 192 21.98 -8.67 4.33
CA ARG A 192 23.27 -8.28 4.85
C ARG A 192 24.01 -7.49 3.78
N GLN A 193 24.60 -6.38 4.18
CA GLN A 193 25.57 -5.68 3.35
C GLN A 193 26.94 -6.34 3.52
N ALA A 194 27.48 -6.89 2.44
CA ALA A 194 28.81 -7.48 2.39
C ALA A 194 29.67 -6.67 1.42
N ARG A 195 30.59 -5.85 1.96
CA ARG A 195 31.37 -4.87 1.18
C ARG A 195 30.44 -3.94 0.39
N ALA A 196 30.41 -4.07 -0.93
CA ALA A 196 29.57 -3.27 -1.83
C ALA A 196 28.28 -4.00 -2.26
N GLU A 197 28.09 -5.26 -1.89
CA GLU A 197 27.00 -6.11 -2.35
C GLU A 197 25.91 -6.27 -1.27
N LEU A 198 24.66 -6.37 -1.73
CA LEU A 198 23.52 -6.73 -0.91
C LEU A 198 23.26 -8.23 -1.08
N VAL A 199 23.29 -8.98 0.01
CA VAL A 199 23.12 -10.44 -0.01
C VAL A 199 21.92 -10.83 0.84
N ALA A 200 21.01 -11.61 0.28
CA ALA A 200 19.93 -12.24 1.02
C ALA A 200 20.53 -13.20 2.07
N TRP A 201 20.24 -12.95 3.34
CA TRP A 201 20.85 -13.65 4.46
C TRP A 201 19.92 -14.69 5.09
N ASN A 202 18.67 -14.31 5.34
CA ASN A 202 17.65 -15.20 5.88
C ASN A 202 16.27 -14.84 5.32
N VAL A 203 15.34 -15.79 5.40
CA VAL A 203 13.93 -15.59 5.02
C VAL A 203 13.01 -16.12 6.11
N ASN A 204 11.98 -15.34 6.40
CA ASN A 204 10.89 -15.74 7.28
C ASN A 204 9.57 -15.65 6.51
N CYS A 205 8.77 -16.70 6.53
CA CYS A 205 7.43 -16.75 5.94
C CYS A 205 6.42 -16.94 7.07
N PRO A 206 5.86 -15.84 7.61
CA PRO A 206 4.87 -15.91 8.68
C PRO A 206 3.49 -16.32 8.18
#